data_AF-A0A2S7UWF2-F1
#
_entry.id   AF-A0A2S7UWF2-F1
#
_cell.length_a   1.000
_cell.length_b   1.000
_cell.length_c   1.000
_cell.angle_alpha   90.00
_cell.angle_beta   90.00
_cell.angle_gamma   90.00
#
_symmetry.space_group_name_H-M   'P 1'
#
loop_
_entity.id
_entity.type
_entity.pdbx_description
1 polymer ?
#
loop_
_entity_poly.entity_id
_entity_poly.type
_entity_poly.pdbx_seq_one_letter_code
_entity_poly.pdbx_strand_id
1 'polypeptide(L)'
;MFNQLLKWTLVISIWRKYKKHIGITIILILALFLTSLVHQDFVNYSLVSNNNSLGLSYLVKWLVYVALVSVYWFSVGKINRNASKDSDLHKKMKASKQRTAKSAPAESEGEDTPDPFASIRGKKTLRSKADIALEKQNQK
;
A
#
# COMPACT_ATOMS: atom_id res chain seq x y z
N MET A 1 35.26 10.43 -8.47
CA MET A 1 34.05 10.14 -9.29
C MET A 1 33.08 9.17 -8.61
N PHE A 2 33.55 8.10 -7.97
CA PHE A 2 32.69 7.13 -7.24
C PHE A 2 31.86 7.78 -6.10
N ASN A 3 32.44 8.75 -5.38
CA ASN A 3 31.73 9.53 -4.36
C ASN A 3 30.55 10.34 -4.90
N GLN A 4 30.56 10.75 -6.18
CA GLN A 4 29.45 11.45 -6.81
C GLN A 4 28.32 10.47 -7.11
N LEU A 5 28.66 9.31 -7.68
CA LEU A 5 27.70 8.26 -8.02
C LEU A 5 26.98 7.72 -6.78
N LEU A 6 27.70 7.54 -5.67
CA LEU A 6 27.12 7.09 -4.40
C LEU A 6 26.09 8.11 -3.85
N LYS A 7 26.38 9.40 -3.96
CA LYS A 7 25.45 10.47 -3.55
C LYS A 7 24.18 10.43 -4.40
N TRP A 8 24.32 10.30 -5.72
CA TRP A 8 23.18 10.24 -6.63
C TRP A 8 22.32 8.99 -6.42
N THR A 9 22.93 7.81 -6.21
CA THR A 9 22.17 6.58 -5.95
C THR A 9 21.46 6.62 -4.60
N LEU A 10 22.08 7.19 -3.55
CA LEU A 10 21.42 7.41 -2.27
C LEU A 10 20.25 8.39 -2.39
N VAL A 11 20.44 9.53 -3.06
CA VAL A 11 19.36 10.51 -3.29
C VAL A 11 18.20 9.87 -4.04
N ILE A 12 18.47 9.11 -5.11
CA ILE A 12 17.46 8.42 -5.89
C ILE A 12 16.76 7.33 -5.07
N SER A 13 17.50 6.60 -4.23
CA SER A 13 16.93 5.56 -3.35
C SER A 13 16.02 6.16 -2.27
N ILE A 14 16.48 7.22 -1.60
CA ILE A 14 15.67 7.99 -0.64
C ILE A 14 14.43 8.55 -1.34
N TRP A 15 14.59 9.16 -2.52
CA TRP A 15 13.48 9.76 -3.26
C TRP A 15 12.44 8.70 -3.63
N ARG A 16 12.87 7.54 -4.16
CA ARG A 16 11.96 6.47 -4.59
C ARG A 16 11.20 5.86 -3.42
N LYS A 17 11.85 5.70 -2.26
CA LYS A 17 11.25 5.10 -1.06
C LYS A 17 10.35 6.09 -0.30
N TYR A 18 10.74 7.36 -0.21
CA TYR A 18 10.10 8.34 0.67
C TYR A 18 9.30 9.43 -0.05
N LYS A 19 9.13 9.39 -1.39
CA LYS A 19 8.41 10.42 -2.16
C LYS A 19 7.07 10.88 -1.55
N LYS A 20 6.27 9.95 -1.00
CA LYS A 20 4.97 10.27 -0.39
C LYS A 20 5.14 11.02 0.94
N HIS A 21 6.13 10.65 1.74
CA HIS A 21 6.45 11.34 3.00
C HIS A 21 7.07 12.71 2.73
N ILE A 22 7.98 12.81 1.76
CA ILE A 22 8.64 14.07 1.35
C ILE A 22 7.61 15.08 0.85
N GLY A 23 6.67 14.66 -0.01
CA GLY A 23 5.62 15.54 -0.51
C GLY A 23 4.76 16.11 0.61
N ILE A 24 4.35 15.28 1.57
CA ILE A 24 3.48 15.72 2.65
C ILE A 24 4.21 16.60 3.68
N THR A 25 5.51 16.37 3.90
CA THR A 25 6.33 17.27 4.73
C THR A 25 6.55 18.62 4.07
N ILE A 26 6.76 18.66 2.75
CA ILE A 26 6.92 19.93 2.01
C ILE A 26 5.62 20.74 2.10
N ILE A 27 4.47 20.09 1.90
CA ILE A 27 3.15 20.72 2.05
C ILE A 27 2.95 21.28 3.46
N LEU A 28 3.34 20.53 4.50
CA LEU A 28 3.25 21.01 5.88
C LEU A 28 4.13 22.25 6.10
N ILE A 29 5.38 22.22 5.63
CA ILE A 29 6.31 23.35 5.75
C ILE A 29 5.74 24.59 5.04
N LEU A 30 5.22 24.42 3.82
CA LEU A 30 4.57 25.51 3.09
C LEU A 30 3.36 26.06 3.84
N ALA A 31 2.49 25.19 4.38
CA ALA A 31 1.32 25.64 5.13
C ALA A 31 1.70 26.41 6.40
N LEU A 32 2.73 25.95 7.13
CA LEU A 32 3.27 26.67 8.29
C LEU A 32 3.86 28.02 7.90
N PHE A 33 4.58 28.08 6.78
CA PHE A 33 5.17 29.30 6.27
C PHE A 33 4.09 30.32 5.86
N LEU A 34 3.07 29.90 5.10
CA LEU A 34 1.93 30.76 4.76
C LEU A 34 1.21 31.27 6.00
N THR A 35 0.96 30.40 6.98
CA THR A 35 0.32 30.79 8.25
C THR A 35 1.15 31.84 8.98
N SER A 36 2.48 31.71 8.95
CA SER A 36 3.39 32.69 9.55
C SER A 36 3.32 34.05 8.84
N LEU A 37 3.28 34.06 7.51
CA LEU A 37 3.15 35.30 6.73
C LEU A 37 1.82 36.00 7.01
N VAL A 38 0.70 35.28 6.97
CA VAL A 38 -0.64 35.83 7.26
C VAL A 38 -0.72 36.39 8.67
N HIS A 39 -0.15 35.70 9.65
CA HIS A 39 -0.14 36.18 11.02
C HIS A 39 0.72 37.45 11.18
N GLN A 40 1.89 37.52 10.52
CA GLN A 40 2.74 38.70 10.56
C GLN A 40 2.03 39.92 9.95
N ASP A 41 1.33 39.72 8.83
CA ASP A 41 0.53 40.78 8.20
C ASP A 41 -0.59 41.26 9.14
N PHE A 42 -1.30 40.34 9.78
CA PHE A 42 -2.32 40.68 10.77
C PHE A 42 -1.75 41.46 11.96
N VAL A 43 -0.59 41.06 12.49
CA VAL A 43 0.07 41.77 13.60
C VAL A 43 0.38 43.20 13.19
N ASN A 44 0.97 43.41 12.01
CA ASN A 44 1.25 44.75 11.49
C ASN A 44 -0.01 45.59 11.34
N TYR A 45 -1.09 45.01 10.79
CA TYR A 45 -2.38 45.68 10.66
C TYR A 45 -2.96 46.08 12.03
N SER A 46 -2.93 45.17 13.00
CA SER A 46 -3.49 45.41 14.34
C SER A 46 -2.74 46.50 15.11
N LEU A 47 -1.42 46.62 14.91
CA LEU A 47 -0.59 47.68 15.49
C LEU A 47 -0.95 49.06 14.95
N VAL A 48 -1.17 49.17 13.63
CA VAL A 48 -1.57 50.44 12.99
C VAL A 48 -3.00 50.81 13.36
N SER A 49 -3.89 49.82 13.48
CA SER A 49 -5.31 50.03 13.81
C SER A 49 -5.60 50.18 15.31
N ASN A 50 -4.58 50.10 16.19
CA ASN A 50 -4.71 50.18 17.65
C ASN A 50 -5.78 49.24 18.24
N ASN A 51 -5.98 48.08 17.61
CA ASN A 51 -6.96 47.08 18.02
C ASN A 51 -6.36 46.14 19.07
N ASN A 52 -7.01 46.02 20.22
CA ASN A 52 -6.52 45.24 21.38
C ASN A 52 -6.67 43.70 21.22
N SER A 53 -6.82 43.20 19.99
CA SER A 53 -7.09 41.78 19.69
C SER A 53 -5.82 40.94 19.44
N LEU A 54 -4.63 41.48 19.74
CA LEU A 54 -3.34 40.81 19.51
C LEU A 54 -3.26 39.44 20.19
N GLY A 55 -3.69 39.33 21.45
CA GLY A 55 -3.63 38.07 22.22
C GLY A 55 -4.47 36.94 21.62
N LEU A 56 -5.65 37.25 21.10
CA LEU A 56 -6.54 36.28 20.44
C LEU A 56 -5.91 35.74 19.15
N SER A 57 -5.19 36.58 18.39
CA SER A 57 -4.51 36.17 17.16
C SER A 57 -3.41 35.14 17.41
N TYR A 58 -2.66 35.26 18.51
CA TYR A 58 -1.69 34.25 18.90
C TYR A 58 -2.36 32.91 19.24
N LEU A 59 -3.50 32.94 19.93
CA LEU A 59 -4.24 31.73 20.28
C LEU A 59 -4.77 31.01 19.03
N VAL A 60 -5.27 31.78 18.06
CA VAL A 60 -5.66 31.27 16.73
C VAL A 60 -4.46 30.68 15.99
N LYS A 61 -3.29 31.34 15.99
CA LYS A 61 -2.06 30.82 15.37
C LYS A 61 -1.69 29.44 15.91
N TRP A 62 -1.69 29.28 17.24
CA TRP A 62 -1.39 27.99 17.88
C TRP A 62 -2.42 26.93 17.53
N LEU A 63 -3.72 27.28 17.50
CA LEU A 63 -4.78 26.39 17.05
C LEU A 63 -4.56 25.89 15.62
N VAL A 64 -4.18 26.79 14.70
CA VAL A 64 -3.86 26.44 13.30
C VAL A 64 -2.66 25.51 13.23
N TYR A 65 -1.61 25.74 14.02
CA TYR A 65 -0.45 24.84 14.06
C TYR A 65 -0.81 23.44 14.57
N VAL A 66 -1.60 23.34 15.65
CA VAL A 66 -2.09 22.06 16.16
C VAL A 66 -2.95 21.35 15.11
N ALA A 67 -3.84 22.08 14.45
CA ALA A 67 -4.65 21.56 13.35
C ALA A 67 -3.79 21.00 12.21
N LEU A 68 -2.78 21.74 11.74
CA LEU A 68 -1.88 21.29 10.68
C LEU A 68 -1.08 20.04 11.07
N VAL A 69 -0.57 19.98 12.30
CA VAL A 69 0.16 18.82 12.81
C VAL A 69 -0.75 17.59 12.93
N SER A 70 -1.98 17.76 13.42
CA SER A 70 -2.94 16.65 13.52
C SER A 70 -3.33 16.10 12.14
N VAL A 71 -3.57 16.97 11.16
CA VAL A 71 -3.85 16.58 9.76
C VAL A 71 -2.65 15.85 9.15
N TYR A 72 -1.43 16.32 9.41
CA TYR A 72 -0.20 15.64 8.98
C TYR A 72 -0.12 14.23 9.59
N TRP A 73 -0.31 14.10 10.90
CA TRP A 73 -0.27 12.82 11.60
C TRP A 73 -1.28 11.83 11.02
N PHE A 74 -2.52 12.28 10.83
CA PHE A 74 -3.59 11.46 10.23
C PHE A 74 -3.25 11.03 8.80
N SER A 75 -2.71 11.95 8.00
CA SER A 75 -2.35 11.67 6.61
C SER A 75 -1.18 10.69 6.49
N VAL A 76 -0.16 10.82 7.34
CA VAL A 76 0.95 9.86 7.42
C VAL A 76 0.43 8.48 7.85
N GLY A 77 -0.46 8.41 8.84
CA GLY A 77 -1.10 7.16 9.25
C GLY A 77 -1.89 6.49 8.11
N LYS A 78 -2.60 7.27 7.30
CA LYS A 78 -3.33 6.77 6.11
C LYS A 78 -2.38 6.25 5.02
N ILE A 79 -1.26 6.94 4.79
CA ILE A 79 -0.23 6.50 3.83
C ILE A 79 0.36 5.15 4.24
N ASN A 80 0.68 4.99 5.53
CA ASN A 80 1.28 3.75 6.04
C ASN A 80 0.30 2.56 5.99
N ARG A 81 -0.99 2.80 6.27
CA ARG A 81 -2.06 1.78 6.16
C ARG A 81 -2.32 1.33 4.71
N ASN A 82 -2.13 2.21 3.74
CA ASN A 82 -2.34 1.89 2.33
C ASN A 82 -1.12 1.24 1.68
N ALA A 83 0.08 1.43 2.23
CA ALA A 83 1.31 0.80 1.74
C ALA A 83 1.26 -0.74 1.83
N SER A 84 0.56 -1.29 2.82
CA SER A 84 0.38 -2.75 2.99
C SER A 84 -0.69 -3.33 2.06
N LYS A 85 -1.63 -2.53 1.57
CA LYS A 85 -2.73 -2.99 0.68
C LYS A 85 -2.37 -2.91 -0.81
N ASP A 86 -1.47 -2.00 -1.17
CA ASP A 86 -1.07 -1.71 -2.56
C ASP A 86 0.27 -2.36 -2.91
N SER A 87 0.53 -3.58 -2.41
CA SER A 87 1.67 -4.34 -2.90
C SER A 87 1.32 -4.87 -4.29
N ASP A 88 2.20 -4.61 -5.27
CA ASP A 88 2.08 -5.13 -6.64
C ASP A 88 1.93 -6.66 -6.63
N LEU A 89 2.48 -7.32 -5.60
CA LEU A 89 2.31 -8.74 -5.33
C LEU A 89 0.84 -9.10 -5.04
N HIS A 90 0.14 -8.37 -4.17
CA HIS A 90 -1.29 -8.60 -3.90
C HIS A 90 -2.15 -8.34 -5.13
N LYS A 91 -1.79 -7.35 -5.96
CA LYS A 91 -2.49 -7.05 -7.21
C LYS A 91 -2.32 -8.18 -8.24
N LYS A 92 -1.08 -8.70 -8.39
CA LYS A 92 -0.79 -9.87 -9.24
C LYS A 92 -1.42 -11.15 -8.72
N MET A 93 -1.45 -11.35 -7.41
CA MET A 93 -2.07 -12.51 -6.79
C MET A 93 -3.60 -12.49 -6.95
N LYS A 94 -4.25 -11.32 -6.85
CA LYS A 94 -5.68 -11.16 -7.11
C LYS A 94 -6.02 -11.36 -8.59
N ALA A 95 -5.20 -10.85 -9.50
CA ALA A 95 -5.36 -11.06 -10.95
C ALA A 95 -5.15 -12.54 -11.35
N SER A 96 -4.21 -13.23 -10.71
CA SER A 96 -3.99 -14.68 -10.89
C SER A 96 -5.19 -15.50 -10.38
N LYS A 97 -5.73 -15.16 -9.20
CA LYS A 97 -6.91 -15.82 -8.62
C LYS A 97 -8.18 -15.61 -9.47
N GLN A 98 -8.33 -14.44 -10.09
CA GLN A 98 -9.44 -14.14 -10.98
C GLN A 98 -9.32 -14.84 -12.34
N ARG A 99 -8.09 -15.08 -12.82
CA ARG A 99 -7.87 -15.92 -14.02
C ARG A 99 -8.19 -17.39 -13.76
N THR A 100 -7.85 -17.93 -12.59
CA THR A 100 -8.20 -19.31 -12.21
C THR A 100 -9.69 -19.48 -11.93
N ALA A 101 -10.38 -18.45 -11.39
CA ALA A 101 -11.82 -18.47 -11.21
C ALA A 101 -12.62 -18.32 -12.52
N LYS A 102 -12.08 -17.64 -13.54
CA LYS A 102 -12.73 -17.49 -14.86
C LYS A 102 -12.51 -18.70 -15.79
N SER A 103 -11.56 -19.56 -15.46
CA SER A 103 -11.33 -20.85 -16.14
C SER A 103 -11.72 -22.06 -15.29
N ALA A 104 -12.43 -21.86 -14.18
CA ALA A 104 -13.23 -22.92 -13.59
C ALA A 104 -14.49 -23.07 -14.44
N PRO A 105 -14.72 -24.22 -15.10
CA PRO A 105 -16.03 -24.51 -15.65
C PRO A 105 -17.04 -24.42 -14.51
N ALA A 106 -18.15 -23.72 -14.75
CA ALA A 106 -19.31 -23.86 -13.90
C ALA A 106 -19.65 -25.36 -13.89
N GLU A 107 -19.51 -26.01 -12.74
CA GLU A 107 -20.12 -27.32 -12.49
C GLU A 107 -21.63 -27.09 -12.46
N SER A 108 -22.22 -27.02 -13.65
CA SER A 108 -23.59 -27.43 -13.88
C SER A 108 -23.60 -28.94 -13.64
N GLU A 109 -24.30 -29.34 -12.59
CA GLU A 109 -24.85 -30.68 -12.45
C GLU A 109 -25.50 -31.07 -13.78
N GLY A 110 -24.92 -32.06 -14.45
CA GLY A 110 -25.30 -32.49 -15.78
C GLY A 110 -24.49 -33.72 -16.14
N GLU A 111 -25.20 -34.82 -16.26
CA GLU A 111 -24.72 -36.16 -16.63
C GLU A 111 -23.81 -36.13 -17.87
N ASP A 112 -22.93 -37.12 -17.99
CA ASP A 112 -22.10 -37.45 -19.17
C ASP A 112 -20.71 -36.80 -19.32
N THR A 113 -19.99 -36.55 -18.21
CA THR A 113 -18.51 -36.65 -18.27
C THR A 113 -18.04 -37.80 -17.39
N PRO A 114 -17.39 -38.85 -17.96
CA PRO A 114 -16.89 -39.95 -17.14
C PRO A 114 -15.84 -39.39 -16.18
N ASP A 115 -16.15 -39.44 -14.88
CA ASP A 115 -15.30 -38.92 -13.82
C ASP A 115 -13.88 -39.51 -13.98
N PRO A 116 -12.85 -38.67 -14.20
CA PRO A 116 -11.49 -39.13 -14.47
C PRO A 116 -10.89 -39.88 -13.27
N PHE A 117 -11.49 -39.76 -12.08
CA PHE A 117 -11.08 -40.46 -10.87
C PHE A 117 -12.06 -41.54 -10.42
N ALA A 118 -13.13 -41.83 -11.18
CA ALA A 118 -14.10 -42.88 -10.86
C ALA A 118 -13.41 -44.24 -10.65
N SER A 119 -12.39 -44.51 -11.49
CA SER A 119 -11.59 -45.73 -11.44
C SER A 119 -10.75 -45.88 -10.17
N ILE A 120 -10.45 -44.79 -9.46
CA ILE A 120 -9.61 -44.78 -8.26
C ILE A 120 -10.48 -44.79 -6.99
N ARG A 121 -11.64 -44.12 -7.01
CA ARG A 121 -12.54 -43.99 -5.86
C ARG A 121 -13.06 -45.33 -5.32
N GLY A 122 -13.29 -46.30 -6.19
CA GLY A 122 -13.81 -47.61 -5.81
C GLY A 122 -12.77 -48.62 -5.30
N LYS A 123 -11.48 -48.27 -5.27
CA LYS A 123 -10.41 -49.22 -4.91
C LYS A 123 -10.18 -49.25 -3.39
N LYS A 124 -10.28 -50.44 -2.79
CA LYS A 124 -10.01 -50.67 -1.35
C LYS A 124 -8.57 -50.34 -0.95
N THR A 125 -7.61 -50.52 -1.86
CA THR A 125 -6.20 -50.17 -1.65
C THR A 125 -5.62 -49.58 -2.95
N LEU A 126 -4.81 -48.54 -2.81
CA LEU A 126 -4.08 -47.94 -3.93
C LEU A 126 -2.75 -48.68 -4.11
N ARG A 127 -2.43 -49.04 -5.35
CA ARG A 127 -1.18 -49.74 -5.67
C ARG A 127 0.00 -48.78 -5.60
N SER A 128 1.10 -49.22 -5.03
CA SER A 128 2.33 -48.44 -4.98
C SER A 128 3.03 -48.44 -6.35
N LYS A 129 3.88 -47.44 -6.59
CA LYS A 129 4.72 -47.38 -7.80
C LYS A 129 5.60 -48.63 -7.94
N ALA A 130 6.02 -49.23 -6.84
CA ALA A 130 6.82 -50.46 -6.84
C ALA A 130 6.01 -51.67 -7.35
N ASP A 131 4.75 -51.81 -6.94
CA ASP A 131 3.87 -52.91 -7.36
C ASP A 131 3.61 -52.88 -8.87
N ILE A 132 3.54 -51.68 -9.45
CA ILE A 132 3.35 -51.47 -10.89
C ILE A 132 4.61 -51.86 -11.67
N ALA A 133 5.80 -51.59 -11.10
CA ALA A 133 7.07 -51.94 -11.74
C ALA A 133 7.31 -53.46 -11.75
N LEU A 134 6.95 -54.16 -10.67
CA LEU A 134 7.08 -55.62 -10.55
C LEU A 134 6.15 -56.35 -11.53
N GLU A 135 4.89 -55.90 -11.69
CA GLU A 135 3.95 -56.52 -12.63
C GLU A 135 4.40 -56.38 -14.09
N LYS A 136 4.98 -55.23 -14.47
CA LYS A 136 5.54 -55.03 -15.81
C LYS A 136 6.72 -55.94 -16.13
N GLN A 137 7.47 -56.39 -15.13
CA GLN A 137 8.58 -57.33 -15.33
C GLN A 137 8.10 -58.77 -15.46
N ASN A 138 7.03 -59.16 -14.77
CA ASN A 138 6.46 -60.51 -14.84
C ASN A 138 5.60 -60.79 -16.09
N GLN A 139 5.28 -59.77 -16.90
CA GLN A 139 4.54 -59.92 -18.16
C GLN A 139 5.45 -59.97 -19.41
N LYS A 140 6.78 -59.97 -19.23
CA LYS A 140 7.76 -60.27 -20.28
C LYS A 140 8.21 -61.72 -20.16
#